data_AF-A0A7W5FJX9-F1
#
_entry.id   AF-A0A7W5FJX9-F1
#
_cell.length_a   1.000
_cell.length_b   1.000
_cell.length_c   1.000
_cell.angle_alpha   90.00
_cell.angle_beta   90.00
_cell.angle_gamma   90.00
#
_symmetry.space_group_name_H-M   'P 1'
#
loop_
_entity.id
_entity.type
_entity.pdbx_description
1 polymer ?
#
loop_
_entity_poly.entity_id
_entity_poly.type
_entity_poly.pdbx_seq_one_letter_code
_entity_poly.pdbx_strand_id
1 'polypeptide(L)'
;MTLREIQILHPVTGEVLHTCPGPDPSGRCPMAGPDGVVPCAGLMIAPPRPDPPYWPLRIPPGYRYCDVPWNEKVRACLRKAENCRRRWDAGLRRSNMRVHYLAEHRDPRYRKMSPRDLDVTALWYWRLSGTAQGLRRSEQRAQEQADTYLAAAERRRTAAG
;
A
#
# COMPACT_ATOMS: atom_id res chain seq x y z
N MET A 1 4.76 2.55 -18.99
CA MET A 1 5.95 2.36 -18.13
C MET A 1 6.22 3.68 -17.44
N THR A 2 5.85 3.83 -16.17
CA THR A 2 6.15 5.06 -15.42
C THR A 2 7.62 5.02 -15.05
N LEU A 3 8.41 5.92 -15.65
CA LEU A 3 9.82 6.17 -15.30
C LEU A 3 9.90 6.42 -13.79
N ARG A 4 10.28 5.40 -13.04
CA ARG A 4 10.55 5.48 -11.61
C ARG A 4 12.03 5.76 -11.47
N GLU A 5 12.37 7.04 -11.54
CA GLU A 5 13.70 7.47 -11.14
C GLU A 5 13.86 7.19 -9.65
N ILE A 6 14.68 6.20 -9.31
CA ILE A 6 14.96 5.83 -7.92
C ILE A 6 16.28 6.51 -7.55
N GLN A 7 16.26 7.36 -6.55
CA GLN A 7 17.46 7.97 -5.98
C GLN A 7 18.18 6.97 -5.09
N ILE A 8 19.49 6.89 -5.26
CA ILE A 8 20.42 6.24 -4.36
C ILE A 8 21.00 7.34 -3.49
N LEU A 9 20.75 7.25 -2.19
CA LEU A 9 21.09 8.25 -1.19
C LEU A 9 22.22 7.75 -0.30
N HIS A 10 23.07 8.68 0.15
CA HIS A 10 24.01 8.42 1.22
C HIS A 10 23.23 8.12 2.52
N PRO A 11 23.53 7.01 3.23
CA PRO A 11 22.69 6.54 4.34
C PRO A 11 22.70 7.44 5.59
N VAL A 12 23.71 8.32 5.73
CA VAL A 12 23.84 9.25 6.87
C VAL A 12 23.37 10.66 6.52
N THR A 13 23.95 11.28 5.49
CA THR A 13 23.63 12.65 5.06
C THR A 13 22.30 12.76 4.29
N GLY A 14 21.80 11.67 3.71
CA GLY A 14 20.60 11.70 2.87
C GLY A 14 20.81 12.32 1.49
N GLU A 15 22.04 12.69 1.14
CA GLU A 15 22.38 13.28 -0.16
C GLU A 15 22.19 12.29 -1.29
N VAL A 16 21.69 12.77 -2.43
CA VAL A 16 21.54 11.98 -3.65
C VAL A 16 22.93 11.74 -4.25
N LEU A 17 23.35 10.49 -4.28
CA LEU A 17 24.61 10.07 -4.90
C LEU A 17 24.41 9.73 -6.37
N HIS A 18 23.36 8.95 -6.67
CA HIS A 18 23.08 8.45 -8.02
C HIS A 18 21.58 8.28 -8.25
N THR A 19 21.20 8.10 -9.52
CA THR A 19 19.85 7.66 -9.90
C THR A 19 19.91 6.24 -10.48
N CYS A 20 18.85 5.48 -10.22
CA CYS A 20 18.69 4.09 -10.57
C CYS A 20 17.47 3.98 -11.49
N PRO A 21 17.60 3.35 -12.67
CA PRO A 21 16.50 3.12 -13.60
C PRO A 21 15.54 2.02 -13.10
N GLY A 22 15.89 1.33 -12.03
CA GLY A 22 15.19 0.15 -11.53
C GLY A 22 15.68 -1.16 -12.16
N PRO A 23 15.01 -2.28 -11.86
CA PRO A 23 15.33 -3.57 -12.45
C PRO A 23 14.99 -3.63 -13.94
N ASP A 24 15.67 -4.51 -14.67
CA ASP A 24 15.34 -4.89 -16.04
C ASP A 24 14.00 -5.66 -16.10
N PRO A 25 13.46 -5.97 -17.30
CA PRO A 25 12.23 -6.76 -17.43
C PRO A 25 12.29 -8.17 -16.80
N SER A 26 13.49 -8.71 -16.57
CA SER A 26 13.70 -9.99 -15.89
C SER A 26 13.77 -9.87 -14.36
N GLY A 27 13.66 -8.65 -13.82
CA GLY A 27 13.71 -8.38 -12.39
C GLY A 27 15.13 -8.28 -11.82
N ARG A 28 16.16 -8.20 -12.67
CA ARG A 28 17.58 -8.09 -12.28
C ARG A 28 18.05 -6.64 -12.32
N CYS A 29 19.08 -6.31 -11.54
CA CYS A 29 19.69 -4.99 -11.64
C CYS A 29 20.53 -4.91 -12.91
N PRO A 30 20.24 -4.00 -13.86
CA PRO A 30 21.02 -3.88 -15.09
C PRO A 30 22.42 -3.29 -14.86
N MET A 31 22.66 -2.73 -13.68
CA MET A 31 23.91 -2.07 -13.30
C MET A 31 24.73 -2.88 -12.30
N ALA A 32 24.40 -4.16 -12.07
CA ALA A 32 25.18 -5.01 -11.18
C ALA A 32 26.62 -5.14 -11.69
N GLY A 33 27.59 -5.11 -10.77
CA GLY A 33 28.99 -5.30 -11.09
C GLY A 33 29.31 -6.72 -11.57
N PRO A 34 30.55 -6.99 -12.02
CA PRO A 34 30.97 -8.33 -12.45
C PRO A 34 30.84 -9.41 -11.37
N ASP A 35 30.90 -9.02 -10.09
CA ASP A 35 30.69 -9.86 -8.91
C ASP A 35 29.21 -10.06 -8.55
N GLY A 36 28.30 -9.42 -9.29
CA GLY A 36 26.86 -9.42 -9.09
C GLY A 36 26.37 -8.47 -8.00
N VAL A 37 27.25 -7.64 -7.40
CA VAL A 37 26.86 -6.67 -6.38
C VAL A 37 26.13 -5.48 -7.03
N VAL A 38 25.02 -5.06 -6.43
CA VAL A 38 24.24 -3.94 -6.96
C VAL A 38 24.86 -2.59 -6.55
N PRO A 39 24.77 -1.54 -7.38
CA PRO A 39 25.37 -0.23 -7.06
C PRO A 39 24.83 0.44 -5.81
N CYS A 40 23.60 0.09 -5.41
CA CYS A 40 22.99 0.59 -4.19
C CYS A 40 23.41 -0.18 -2.92
N ALA A 41 24.28 -1.20 -3.01
CA ALA A 41 24.74 -1.95 -1.86
C ALA A 41 25.44 -1.04 -0.84
N GLY A 42 25.04 -1.15 0.44
CA GLY A 42 25.51 -0.29 1.52
C GLY A 42 24.88 1.10 1.57
N LEU A 43 23.99 1.43 0.63
CA LEU A 43 23.36 2.74 0.50
C LEU A 43 21.87 2.68 0.85
N MET A 44 21.19 3.82 0.71
CA MET A 44 19.76 3.95 0.88
C MET A 44 19.10 4.22 -0.48
N ILE A 45 17.92 3.65 -0.75
CA ILE A 45 17.17 3.94 -1.97
C ILE A 45 15.80 4.52 -1.67
N ALA A 46 15.36 5.43 -2.53
CA ALA A 46 14.23 6.31 -2.30
C ALA A 46 13.74 6.87 -3.65
N PRO A 47 12.44 6.99 -3.94
CA PRO A 47 12.00 7.82 -5.06
C PRO A 47 12.41 9.31 -4.93
N PRO A 48 12.06 10.17 -5.90
CA PRO A 48 12.56 11.55 -5.91
C PRO A 48 11.65 12.55 -5.18
N ARG A 49 10.42 12.17 -4.86
CA ARG A 49 9.45 13.00 -4.12
C ARG A 49 8.90 12.23 -2.94
N PRO A 50 8.98 12.71 -1.70
CA PRO A 50 8.51 11.99 -0.52
C PRO A 50 7.13 11.36 -0.76
N ASP A 51 7.05 10.03 -0.66
CA ASP A 51 5.80 9.28 -0.73
C ASP A 51 5.73 8.41 0.54
N PRO A 52 5.14 8.93 1.63
CA PRO A 52 4.90 8.14 2.83
C PRO A 52 3.90 7.04 2.47
N PRO A 53 4.03 5.78 2.92
CA PRO A 53 4.77 5.22 4.06
C PRO A 53 5.90 4.21 3.75
N TYR A 54 6.36 4.03 2.49
CA TYR A 54 7.18 2.86 2.13
C TYR A 54 8.41 3.15 1.26
N TRP A 55 9.20 4.12 1.71
CA TRP A 55 10.62 4.34 1.42
C TRP A 55 11.06 5.56 2.26
N PRO A 56 12.30 5.61 2.77
CA PRO A 56 13.52 4.99 2.22
C PRO A 56 13.77 3.51 2.59
N LEU A 57 14.47 2.77 1.71
CA LEU A 57 14.94 1.40 1.93
C LEU A 57 16.46 1.38 2.08
N ARG A 58 16.98 0.83 3.19
CA ARG A 58 18.42 0.63 3.40
C ARG A 58 18.85 -0.72 2.81
N ILE A 59 19.91 -0.70 2.01
CA ILE A 59 20.47 -1.87 1.33
C ILE A 59 21.73 -2.31 2.06
N PRO A 60 21.87 -3.60 2.44
CA PRO A 60 23.10 -4.10 3.06
C PRO A 60 24.34 -3.92 2.16
N PRO A 61 25.56 -3.81 2.73
CA PRO A 61 26.79 -3.92 1.97
C PRO A 61 26.89 -5.28 1.25
N GLY A 62 27.53 -5.32 0.07
CA GLY A 62 27.71 -6.57 -0.70
C GLY A 62 26.42 -7.20 -1.26
N TYR A 63 25.28 -6.51 -1.16
CA TYR A 63 23.99 -7.03 -1.59
C TYR A 63 23.95 -7.32 -3.09
N ARG A 64 23.37 -8.46 -3.48
CA ARG A 64 23.32 -8.94 -4.88
C ARG A 64 21.90 -9.00 -5.45
N TYR A 65 20.91 -8.55 -4.68
CA TYR A 65 19.50 -8.59 -5.06
C TYR A 65 18.93 -7.19 -5.26
N CYS A 66 17.98 -7.05 -6.18
CA CYS A 66 17.22 -5.80 -6.36
C CYS A 66 15.85 -5.93 -5.69
N ASP A 67 15.64 -5.18 -4.61
CA ASP A 67 14.37 -5.20 -3.84
C ASP A 67 13.37 -4.12 -4.26
N VAL A 68 13.75 -3.25 -5.20
CA VAL A 68 12.86 -2.28 -5.84
C VAL A 68 11.52 -2.91 -6.29
N PRO A 69 11.51 -4.01 -7.08
CA PRO A 69 10.24 -4.60 -7.52
C PRO A 69 9.35 -5.09 -6.36
N TRP A 70 9.95 -5.53 -5.25
CA TRP A 70 9.19 -5.98 -4.07
C TRP A 70 8.55 -4.79 -3.37
N ASN A 71 9.32 -3.72 -3.14
CA ASN A 71 8.79 -2.51 -2.52
C ASN A 71 7.67 -1.87 -3.38
N GLU A 72 7.82 -1.89 -4.71
CA GLU A 72 6.78 -1.40 -5.62
C GLU A 72 5.50 -2.24 -5.61
N LYS A 73 5.63 -3.56 -5.46
CA LYS A 73 4.49 -4.47 -5.28
C LYS A 73 3.78 -4.22 -3.95
N VAL A 74 4.52 -4.06 -2.86
CA VAL A 74 3.98 -3.64 -1.54
C VAL A 74 3.18 -2.35 -1.69
N ARG A 75 3.77 -1.32 -2.31
CA ARG A 75 3.12 -0.03 -2.57
C ARG A 75 1.82 -0.18 -3.38
N ALA A 76 1.81 -1.03 -4.40
CA ALA A 76 0.61 -1.27 -5.20
C ALA A 76 -0.50 -1.96 -4.39
N CYS A 77 -0.15 -2.96 -3.59
CA CYS A 77 -1.05 -3.66 -2.69
C CYS A 77 -1.66 -2.72 -1.64
N LEU A 78 -0.85 -1.89 -0.99
CA LEU A 78 -1.34 -0.96 0.03
C LEU A 78 -2.23 0.14 -0.56
N ARG A 79 -1.91 0.69 -1.73
CA ARG A 79 -2.82 1.61 -2.44
C ARG A 79 -4.16 0.96 -2.76
N LYS A 80 -4.16 -0.33 -3.10
CA LYS A 80 -5.39 -1.09 -3.32
C LYS A 80 -6.18 -1.24 -2.03
N ALA A 81 -5.53 -1.58 -0.92
CA ALA A 81 -6.16 -1.66 0.40
C ALA A 81 -6.81 -0.32 0.81
N GLU A 82 -6.08 0.78 0.67
CA GLU A 82 -6.57 2.12 0.97
C GLU A 82 -7.75 2.51 0.07
N ASN A 83 -7.67 2.21 -1.23
CA ASN A 83 -8.80 2.45 -2.13
C ASN A 83 -10.03 1.62 -1.75
N CYS A 84 -9.86 0.37 -1.31
CA CYS A 84 -10.94 -0.46 -0.79
C CYS A 84 -11.57 0.16 0.46
N ARG A 85 -10.77 0.63 1.41
CA ARG A 85 -11.23 1.32 2.63
C ARG A 85 -12.02 2.59 2.31
N ARG A 86 -11.44 3.47 1.47
CA ARG A 86 -12.11 4.70 1.01
C ARG A 86 -13.46 4.41 0.34
N ARG A 87 -13.53 3.37 -0.50
CA ARG A 87 -14.78 2.95 -1.15
C ARG A 87 -15.78 2.38 -0.14
N TRP A 88 -15.29 1.69 0.88
CA TRP A 88 -16.11 1.16 1.97
C TRP A 88 -16.74 2.31 2.76
N ASP A 89 -15.96 3.31 3.13
CA ASP A 89 -16.44 4.50 3.85
C ASP A 89 -17.42 5.32 3.01
N ALA A 90 -17.16 5.46 1.72
CA ALA A 90 -18.08 6.13 0.80
C ALA A 90 -19.42 5.38 0.68
N GLY A 91 -19.39 4.04 0.72
CA GLY A 91 -20.60 3.22 0.78
C GLY A 91 -21.39 3.43 2.07
N LEU A 92 -20.70 3.45 3.21
CA LEU A 92 -21.33 3.74 4.50
C LEU A 92 -22.00 5.11 4.51
N ARG A 93 -21.32 6.15 4.01
CA ARG A 93 -21.91 7.50 3.91
C ARG A 93 -23.20 7.50 3.08
N ARG A 94 -23.24 6.77 1.96
CA ARG A 94 -24.47 6.64 1.15
C ARG A 94 -25.58 5.91 1.90
N SER A 95 -25.25 4.85 2.64
CA SER A 95 -26.23 4.16 3.47
C SER A 95 -26.78 5.05 4.58
N ASN A 96 -25.93 5.85 5.25
CA ASN A 96 -26.36 6.82 6.25
C ASN A 96 -27.33 7.82 5.63
N MET A 97 -26.95 8.50 4.54
CA MET A 97 -27.81 9.46 3.86
C MET A 97 -29.17 8.85 3.49
N ARG A 98 -29.18 7.60 3.00
CA ARG A 98 -30.43 6.91 2.65
C ARG A 98 -31.32 6.65 3.86
N VAL A 99 -30.78 6.14 4.96
CA VAL A 99 -31.57 5.80 6.16
C VAL A 99 -32.12 7.07 6.83
N HIS A 100 -31.30 8.12 6.93
CA HIS A 100 -31.74 9.42 7.44
C HIS A 100 -32.82 10.04 6.55
N TYR A 101 -32.65 10.03 5.23
CA TYR A 101 -33.67 10.50 4.29
C TYR A 101 -35.02 9.76 4.48
N LEU A 102 -34.99 8.43 4.65
CA LEU A 102 -36.21 7.65 4.86
C LEU A 102 -36.88 7.98 6.21
N ALA A 103 -36.09 8.24 7.26
CA ALA A 103 -36.60 8.66 8.56
C ALA A 103 -37.30 10.02 8.49
N GLU A 104 -36.69 10.99 7.81
CA GLU A 104 -37.26 12.33 7.57
C GLU A 104 -38.59 12.27 6.82
N HIS A 105 -38.71 11.35 5.86
CA HIS A 105 -39.94 11.12 5.09
C HIS A 105 -40.94 10.18 5.80
N ARG A 106 -40.78 10.00 7.13
CA ARG A 106 -41.68 9.27 8.01
C ARG A 106 -41.87 7.79 7.65
N ASP A 107 -40.87 7.14 7.04
CA ASP A 107 -40.90 5.70 6.84
C ASP A 107 -41.13 5.00 8.20
N PRO A 108 -42.17 4.15 8.33
CA PRO A 108 -42.55 3.55 9.60
C PRO A 108 -41.43 2.81 10.32
N ARG A 109 -40.45 2.28 9.57
CA ARG A 109 -39.31 1.53 10.11
C ARG A 109 -38.31 2.41 10.86
N TYR A 110 -38.18 3.67 10.46
CA TYR A 110 -37.11 4.56 10.93
C TYR A 110 -37.63 5.79 11.70
N ARG A 111 -38.91 6.15 11.54
CA ARG A 111 -39.50 7.38 12.09
C ARG A 111 -39.42 7.58 13.61
N LYS A 112 -39.16 6.52 14.39
CA LYS A 112 -39.03 6.56 15.86
C LYS A 112 -37.58 6.41 16.34
N MET A 113 -36.64 6.22 15.43
CA MET A 113 -35.22 5.99 15.76
C MET A 113 -34.54 7.32 16.06
N SER A 114 -33.64 7.32 17.05
CA SER A 114 -32.75 8.47 17.28
C SER A 114 -31.71 8.59 16.15
N PRO A 115 -31.05 9.75 15.97
CA PRO A 115 -29.98 9.89 14.98
C PRO A 115 -28.87 8.83 15.11
N ARG A 116 -28.53 8.46 16.35
CA ARG A 116 -27.55 7.41 16.63
C ARG A 116 -28.05 6.03 16.20
N ASP A 117 -29.32 5.73 16.43
CA ASP A 117 -29.92 4.46 16.00
C ASP A 117 -29.94 4.37 14.47
N LEU A 118 -30.19 5.48 13.77
CA LEU A 118 -30.13 5.54 12.31
C LEU A 118 -28.71 5.27 11.79
N ASP A 119 -27.68 5.83 12.40
CA ASP A 119 -26.28 5.59 12.03
C ASP A 119 -25.88 4.12 12.26
N VAL A 120 -26.25 3.56 13.41
CA VAL A 120 -26.01 2.14 13.72
C VAL A 120 -26.77 1.24 12.74
N THR A 121 -28.02 1.58 12.41
CA THR A 121 -28.85 0.85 11.44
C THR A 121 -28.22 0.87 10.05
N ALA A 122 -27.79 2.04 9.58
CA ALA A 122 -27.14 2.19 8.29
C ALA A 122 -25.80 1.45 8.22
N LEU A 123 -25.01 1.48 9.31
CA LEU A 123 -23.80 0.68 9.44
C LEU A 123 -24.09 -0.82 9.34
N TRP A 124 -25.11 -1.30 10.02
CA TRP A 124 -25.53 -2.70 9.97
C TRP A 124 -25.91 -3.14 8.55
N TYR A 125 -26.80 -2.39 7.90
CA TYR A 125 -27.19 -2.68 6.51
C TYR A 125 -26.01 -2.64 5.55
N TRP A 126 -25.14 -1.64 5.69
CA TRP A 126 -23.96 -1.54 4.85
C TRP A 126 -23.03 -2.74 5.07
N ARG A 127 -22.68 -3.07 6.32
CA ARG A 127 -21.78 -4.18 6.66
C ARG A 127 -22.26 -5.53 6.14
N LEU A 128 -23.57 -5.77 6.17
CA LEU A 128 -24.16 -7.01 5.68
C LEU A 128 -24.26 -7.06 4.15
N SER A 129 -24.11 -5.93 3.45
CA SER A 129 -24.15 -5.93 2.00
C SER A 129 -22.97 -6.69 1.39
N GLY A 130 -23.22 -7.42 0.29
CA GLY A 130 -22.18 -8.14 -0.44
C GLY A 130 -21.05 -7.24 -0.94
N THR A 131 -21.37 -5.98 -1.29
CA THR A 131 -20.36 -4.99 -1.69
C THR A 131 -19.41 -4.63 -0.55
N ALA A 132 -19.93 -4.34 0.64
CA ALA A 132 -19.11 -4.00 1.80
C ALA A 132 -18.20 -5.16 2.21
N GLN A 133 -18.74 -6.38 2.25
CA GLN A 133 -17.97 -7.58 2.54
C GLN A 133 -16.90 -7.83 1.47
N GLY A 134 -17.23 -7.65 0.19
CA GLY A 134 -16.29 -7.77 -0.91
C GLY A 134 -15.13 -6.77 -0.83
N LEU A 135 -15.43 -5.53 -0.42
CA LEU A 135 -14.41 -4.50 -0.18
C LEU A 135 -13.51 -4.86 0.99
N ARG A 136 -14.06 -5.35 2.12
CA ARG A 136 -13.26 -5.80 3.28
C ARG A 136 -12.36 -6.98 2.95
N ARG A 137 -12.88 -8.01 2.28
CA ARG A 137 -12.06 -9.15 1.82
C ARG A 137 -10.98 -8.71 0.84
N SER A 138 -11.24 -7.71 0.01
CA SER A 138 -10.25 -7.20 -0.94
C SER A 138 -9.19 -6.32 -0.29
N GLU A 139 -9.56 -5.53 0.72
CA GLU A 139 -8.64 -4.79 1.59
C GLU A 139 -7.70 -5.75 2.31
N GLN A 140 -8.26 -6.74 3.00
CA GLN A 140 -7.49 -7.75 3.76
C GLN A 140 -6.52 -8.51 2.86
N ARG A 141 -6.97 -9.06 1.73
CA ARG A 141 -6.09 -9.77 0.78
C ARG A 141 -4.95 -8.88 0.27
N ALA A 142 -5.21 -7.60 0.06
CA ALA A 142 -4.18 -6.67 -0.38
C ALA A 142 -3.15 -6.40 0.72
N GLN A 143 -3.57 -6.32 1.98
CA GLN A 143 -2.66 -6.20 3.14
C GLN A 143 -1.80 -7.47 3.30
N GLU A 144 -2.43 -8.65 3.33
CA GLU A 144 -1.72 -9.95 3.45
C GLU A 144 -0.69 -10.14 2.33
N GLN A 145 -1.02 -9.70 1.11
CA GLN A 145 -0.10 -9.75 -0.01
C GLN A 145 1.07 -8.76 0.15
N ALA A 146 0.82 -7.57 0.69
CA ALA A 146 1.88 -6.61 1.04
C ALA A 146 2.83 -7.20 2.10
N ASP A 147 2.29 -7.80 3.16
CA ASP A 147 3.07 -8.43 4.23
C ASP A 147 3.92 -9.59 3.69
N THR A 148 3.36 -10.39 2.79
CA THR A 148 4.10 -11.47 2.11
C THR A 148 5.29 -10.95 1.32
N TYR A 149 5.11 -9.82 0.61
CA TYR A 149 6.20 -9.21 -0.14
C TYR A 149 7.28 -8.63 0.79
N LEU A 150 6.90 -8.01 1.91
CA LEU A 150 7.84 -7.51 2.91
C LEU A 150 8.63 -8.63 3.57
N ALA A 151 7.97 -9.71 3.99
CA ALA A 151 8.61 -10.87 4.61
C ALA A 151 9.61 -11.55 3.65
N ALA A 152 9.31 -11.59 2.35
CA ALA A 152 10.24 -12.10 1.35
C ALA A 152 11.48 -11.20 1.16
N ALA A 153 11.29 -9.88 1.13
CA ALA A 153 12.41 -8.92 1.03
C ALA A 153 13.28 -8.94 2.30
N GLU A 154 12.68 -9.09 3.48
CA GLU A 154 13.40 -9.21 4.75
C GLU A 154 14.24 -10.49 4.80
N ARG A 155 13.66 -11.66 4.46
CA ARG A 155 14.42 -12.92 4.40
C ARG A 155 15.66 -12.84 3.51
N ARG A 156 15.58 -12.14 2.37
CA ARG A 156 16.74 -11.94 1.48
C ARG A 156 17.80 -11.04 2.08
N ARG A 157 17.39 -9.97 2.77
CA ARG A 157 18.31 -9.09 3.49
C ARG A 157 19.04 -9.84 4.60
N THR A 158 18.33 -10.67 5.37
CA THR A 158 18.94 -11.51 6.41
C THR A 158 19.89 -12.57 5.85
N ALA A 159 19.59 -13.15 4.69
CA ALA A 159 20.45 -14.15 4.06
C ALA A 159 21.72 -13.57 3.42
N ALA A 160 21.79 -12.24 3.25
CA ALA A 160 22.91 -11.55 2.61
C ALA A 160 23.85 -10.85 3.61
N GLY A 161 23.51 -10.83 4.90
CA GLY A 161 24.37 -10.37 6.00
C GLY A 161 24.93 -11.54 6.78
#